data_AF-A0A534VVQ4-F1
#
_entry.id   AF-A0A534VVQ4-F1
#
_cell.length_a   1.000
_cell.length_b   1.000
_cell.length_c   1.000
_cell.angle_alpha   90.00
_cell.angle_beta   90.00
_cell.angle_gamma   90.00
#
_symmetry.space_group_name_H-M   'P 1'
#
loop_
_entity.id
_entity.type
_entity.pdbx_description
1 polymer ?
#
loop_
_entity_poly.entity_id
_entity_poly.type
_entity_poly.pdbx_seq_one_letter_code
_entity_poly.pdbx_strand_id
1 'polypeptide(L)' 'MQTRSNKRQKELARKEKQRAKQERRDERKRDKETRAPRPEGEEDPDIAGIVPGPQPRPEDEEPPAL' A
#
# COMPACT_ATOMS: atom_id res chain seq x y z
N MET A 1 -22.93 27.39 -19.03
CA MET A 1 -22.56 25.95 -18.99
C MET A 1 -21.16 25.74 -19.59
N GLN A 2 -20.10 25.78 -18.79
CA GLN A 2 -18.72 25.56 -19.23
C GLN A 2 -18.22 24.19 -18.72
N THR A 3 -18.67 23.11 -19.36
CA THR A 3 -18.43 21.72 -18.89
C THR A 3 -17.22 21.04 -19.54
N ARG A 4 -16.57 21.66 -20.55
CA ARG A 4 -15.45 21.04 -21.29
C ARG A 4 -14.09 21.22 -20.62
N SER A 5 -13.86 22.35 -19.95
CA SER A 5 -12.58 22.63 -19.28
C SER A 5 -12.33 21.68 -18.11
N ASN A 6 -13.37 21.43 -17.30
CA ASN A 6 -13.27 20.59 -16.12
C ASN A 6 -12.98 19.10 -16.45
N LYS A 7 -13.57 18.57 -17.54
CA LYS A 7 -13.28 17.20 -18.02
C LYS A 7 -11.81 17.04 -18.42
N ARG A 8 -11.26 18.01 -19.16
CA ARG A 8 -9.85 18.00 -19.58
C ARG A 8 -8.90 18.05 -18.39
N GLN A 9 -9.18 18.91 -17.41
CA GLN A 9 -8.39 19.00 -16.17
C GLN A 9 -8.41 17.69 -15.37
N LYS A 10 -9.59 17.06 -15.24
CA LYS A 10 -9.74 15.79 -14.54
C LYS A 10 -8.96 14.65 -15.21
N GLU A 11 -8.97 14.59 -16.54
CA GLU A 11 -8.21 13.59 -17.30
C GLU A 11 -6.70 13.81 -17.22
N LEU A 12 -6.24 15.07 -17.23
CA LEU A 12 -4.82 15.40 -17.00
C LEU A 12 -4.39 14.97 -15.59
N ALA A 13 -5.14 15.32 -14.55
CA ALA A 13 -4.83 14.93 -13.17
C ALA A 13 -4.79 13.41 -12.98
N ARG A 14 -5.67 12.65 -13.67
CA ARG A 14 -5.63 11.18 -13.66
C ARG A 14 -4.35 10.65 -14.29
N LYS A 15 -3.95 11.17 -15.45
CA LYS A 15 -2.71 10.76 -16.14
C LYS A 15 -1.47 11.09 -15.30
N GLU A 16 -1.42 12.28 -14.71
CA GLU A 16 -0.32 12.69 -13.82
C GLU A 16 -0.23 11.79 -12.58
N LYS A 17 -1.37 11.50 -11.93
CA LYS A 17 -1.40 10.58 -10.78
C LYS A 17 -0.97 9.16 -11.16
N GLN A 18 -1.37 8.67 -12.33
CA GLN A 18 -0.94 7.36 -12.82
C GLN A 18 0.57 7.34 -13.08
N ARG A 19 1.11 8.36 -13.75
CA ARG A 19 2.55 8.51 -13.99
C ARG A 19 3.33 8.57 -12.69
N ALA A 20 2.94 9.41 -11.74
CA ALA A 20 3.59 9.51 -10.43
C ALA A 20 3.54 8.19 -9.65
N LYS A 21 2.43 7.44 -9.74
CA LYS A 21 2.32 6.11 -9.12
C LYS A 21 3.24 5.09 -9.78
N GLN A 22 3.39 5.17 -11.10
CA GLN A 22 4.31 4.31 -11.87
C GLN A 22 5.76 4.61 -11.46
N GLU A 23 6.15 5.89 -11.47
CA GLU A 23 7.49 6.34 -11.07
C GLU A 23 7.83 5.87 -9.64
N ARG A 24 6.94 6.07 -8.66
CA ARG A 24 7.11 5.57 -7.28
C ARG A 24 7.17 4.04 -7.15
N ARG A 25 6.62 3.29 -8.11
CA ARG A 25 6.71 1.82 -8.12
C ARG A 25 8.05 1.39 -8.68
N ASP A 26 8.51 2.04 -9.74
CA ASP A 26 9.78 1.73 -10.37
C ASP A 26 10.96 2.14 -9.46
N GLU A 27 10.86 3.26 -8.76
CA GLU A 27 11.77 3.64 -7.66
C GLU A 27 11.83 2.55 -6.60
N ARG A 28 10.69 2.13 -6.04
CA ARG A 28 10.66 1.07 -5.02
C ARG A 28 11.20 -0.27 -5.50
N LYS A 29 11.03 -0.62 -6.79
CA LYS A 29 11.61 -1.83 -7.37
C LYS A 29 13.14 -1.72 -7.42
N ARG A 30 13.67 -0.59 -7.89
CA ARG A 30 15.12 -0.32 -7.92
C ARG A 30 15.70 -0.32 -6.51
N ASP A 31 15.03 0.30 -5.55
CA ASP A 31 15.46 0.30 -4.15
C ASP A 31 15.49 -1.12 -3.59
N LYS A 32 14.49 -1.96 -3.93
CA LYS A 32 14.47 -3.36 -3.51
C LYS A 32 15.56 -4.21 -4.17
N GLU A 33 15.89 -3.94 -5.42
CA GLU A 33 16.97 -4.63 -6.16
C GLU A 33 18.36 -4.23 -5.67
N THR A 34 18.54 -2.96 -5.28
CA THR A 34 19.82 -2.42 -4.80
C THR A 34 20.05 -2.63 -3.30
N ARG A 35 18.99 -2.73 -2.51
CA ARG A 35 19.07 -2.99 -1.07
C ARG A 35 19.56 -4.41 -0.83
N ALA A 36 20.63 -4.54 -0.04
CA ALA A 36 21.11 -5.84 0.42
C ALA A 36 20.00 -6.58 1.19
N PRO A 37 19.93 -7.93 1.07
CA PRO A 37 19.01 -8.71 1.87
C PRO A 37 19.28 -8.45 3.35
N ARG A 38 18.23 -8.46 4.16
CA ARG A 38 18.38 -8.33 5.61
C ARG A 38 19.10 -9.57 6.14
N PRO A 39 20.07 -9.44 7.06
CA PRO A 39 20.73 -10.60 7.65
C PRO A 39 19.70 -11.53 8.32
N GLU A 40 19.96 -12.83 8.20
CA GLU A 40 19.12 -13.86 8.82
C GLU A 40 19.06 -13.65 10.33
N GLY A 41 17.84 -13.59 10.90
CA GLY A 41 17.61 -13.41 12.33
C GLY A 41 17.43 -11.96 12.81
N GLU A 42 17.52 -10.96 11.93
CA GLU A 42 17.22 -9.57 12.29
C GLU A 42 15.70 -9.29 12.16
N GLU A 43 15.01 -9.25 13.29
CA GLU A 43 13.59 -8.88 13.37
C GLU A 43 13.39 -7.37 13.13
N ASP A 44 12.25 -6.99 12.54
CA ASP A 44 11.89 -5.57 12.42
C ASP A 44 11.65 -4.98 13.83
N PRO A 45 12.20 -3.80 14.15
CA PRO A 45 11.95 -3.17 15.46
C PRO A 45 10.46 -2.91 15.71
N ASP A 46 9.68 -2.72 14.63
CA ASP A 46 8.23 -2.55 14.69
C ASP A 46 7.48 -3.87 14.92
N ILE A 47 8.07 -5.02 14.60
CA ILE A 47 7.46 -6.35 14.78
C ILE A 47 8.02 -7.10 15.98
N ALA A 48 9.21 -6.72 16.44
CA ALA A 48 9.91 -7.36 17.55
C ALA A 48 9.04 -7.32 18.81
N GLY A 49 8.82 -8.49 19.41
CA GLY A 49 8.01 -8.64 20.62
C GLY A 49 6.49 -8.70 20.40
N ILE A 50 5.99 -8.61 19.16
CA ILE A 50 4.57 -8.89 18.88
C ILE A 50 4.36 -10.40 18.78
N VAL A 51 3.62 -10.95 19.74
CA VAL A 51 3.15 -12.33 19.68
C VAL A 51 1.81 -12.34 18.93
N PRO A 52 1.74 -12.89 17.70
CA PRO A 52 0.46 -12.99 16.99
C PRO A 52 -0.49 -13.87 17.79
N GLY A 53 -1.66 -13.32 18.11
CA GLY A 53 -2.73 -14.07 18.76
C GLY A 53 -3.36 -15.11 17.83
N PRO A 54 -4.10 -16.09 18.38
CA PRO A 54 -4.91 -16.97 17.56
C PRO A 54 -5.89 -16.12 16.73
N GLN A 55 -5.90 -16.33 15.41
CA GLN A 55 -6.92 -15.75 14.55
C GLN A 55 -8.29 -16.31 14.99
N PRO A 56 -9.32 -15.46 15.18
CA PRO A 56 -10.64 -15.94 15.56
C PRO A 56 -11.18 -16.90 14.51
N ARG A 57 -11.92 -17.91 14.94
CA ARG A 57 -12.53 -18.84 14.00
C ARG A 57 -13.75 -18.19 13.35
N PRO A 58 -14.12 -18.58 12.13
CA PRO A 58 -15.34 -18.07 11.48
C PRO A 58 -16.60 -18.26 12.34
N GLU A 59 -16.65 -19.30 13.18
CA GLU A 59 -17.73 -19.53 14.15
C GLU A 59 -17.73 -18.58 15.36
N ASP A 60 -16.60 -17.95 15.66
CA ASP A 60 -16.43 -16.98 16.77
C ASP A 60 -16.57 -15.52 16.31
N GLU A 61 -16.77 -15.28 14.99
CA GLU A 61 -17.14 -13.96 14.47
C GLU A 61 -18.57 -13.63 14.93
N GLU A 62 -18.68 -13.04 16.12
CA GLU A 62 -19.92 -12.45 16.59
C GLU A 62 -20.47 -11.52 15.49
N PRO A 63 -21.69 -11.73 15.00
CA PRO A 63 -22.27 -10.86 13.98
C PRO A 63 -22.28 -9.42 14.51
N PRO A 64 -21.97 -8.42 13.67
CA PRO A 64 -21.94 -7.04 14.13
C PRO A 64 -23.28 -6.70 14.78
N ALA A 65 -23.23 -6.20 16.02
CA ALA A 65 -24.42 -5.73 16.71
C ALA A 65 -25.10 -4.65 15.84
N LEU A 66 -26.29 -4.97 15.32
CA LEU A 66 -27.15 -4.08 14.54
C LEU A 66 -27.90 -3.13 15.46
#